data_AF-A0A7C9CPS3-F1
#
_entry.id   AF-A0A7C9CPS3-F1
#
_cell.length_a   1.000
_cell.length_b   1.000
_cell.length_c   1.000
_cell.angle_alpha   90.00
_cell.angle_beta   90.00
_cell.angle_gamma   90.00
#
_symmetry.space_group_name_H-M   'P 1'
#
loop_
_entity.id
_entity.type
_entity.pdbx_description
1 polymer ?
#
loop_
_entity_poly.entity_id
_entity_poly.type
_entity_poly.pdbx_seq_one_letter_code
_entity_poly.pdbx_strand_id
1 'polypeptide(L)'
;ANLITQAGANRVLACDLHSGQSMGYFDIPVDQVYGQPVILDYLASKTICSDDLVVVSPDVGGVARARAFAKKLSDAPLAIVDKRRHAHNVAEVMNLIGDVKGKVAV
;
A
#
# COMPACT_ATOMS: atom_id res chain seq x y z
N ALA A 1 -5.41 21.29 5.32
CA ALA A 1 -6.86 21.24 5.58
C ALA A 1 -7.44 22.63 5.76
N ASN A 2 -7.01 23.39 6.78
CA ASN A 2 -7.56 24.72 7.11
C ASN A 2 -7.68 25.68 5.91
N LEU A 3 -6.64 25.83 5.10
CA LEU A 3 -6.70 26.71 3.92
C LEU A 3 -7.78 26.29 2.91
N ILE A 4 -7.97 24.98 2.70
CA ILE A 4 -8.97 24.44 1.77
C ILE A 4 -10.38 24.71 2.30
N THR A 5 -10.59 24.51 3.60
CA THR A 5 -11.85 24.83 4.27
C THR A 5 -12.14 26.33 4.26
N GLN A 6 -11.15 27.18 4.57
CA GLN A 6 -11.28 28.64 4.58
C GLN A 6 -11.50 29.22 3.18
N ALA A 7 -10.99 28.56 2.14
CA ALA A 7 -11.27 28.93 0.74
C ALA A 7 -12.73 28.61 0.32
N GLY A 8 -13.52 27.97 1.19
CA GLY A 8 -14.95 27.71 0.96
C GLY A 8 -15.31 26.28 0.58
N ALA A 9 -14.36 25.32 0.63
CA ALA A 9 -14.70 23.93 0.37
C ALA A 9 -15.62 23.35 1.46
N ASN A 10 -16.68 22.66 1.05
CA ASN A 10 -17.65 22.05 1.97
C ASN A 10 -17.47 20.54 2.17
N ARG A 11 -16.64 19.89 1.35
CA ARG A 11 -16.32 18.47 1.38
C ARG A 11 -15.02 18.21 0.62
N VAL A 12 -14.31 17.16 0.99
CA VAL A 12 -13.12 16.67 0.29
C VAL A 12 -13.34 15.24 -0.17
N LEU A 13 -12.99 14.96 -1.43
CA LEU A 13 -12.85 13.61 -1.95
C LEU A 13 -11.37 13.36 -2.22
N ALA A 14 -10.79 12.34 -1.62
CA ALA A 14 -9.38 11.99 -1.77
C ALA A 14 -9.21 10.50 -2.07
N CYS A 15 -8.13 10.14 -2.77
CA CYS A 15 -7.78 8.76 -3.06
C CYS A 15 -6.52 8.38 -2.29
N ASP A 16 -6.57 7.26 -1.55
CA ASP A 16 -5.42 6.65 -0.88
C ASP A 16 -4.54 7.64 -0.09
N LEU A 17 -5.13 8.32 0.90
CA LEU A 17 -4.35 9.20 1.79
C LEU A 17 -3.20 8.41 2.43
N HIS A 18 -2.03 9.05 2.49
CA HIS A 18 -0.82 8.43 3.05
C HIS A 18 -1.04 7.88 4.47
N SER A 19 -1.86 8.59 5.25
CA SER A 19 -2.21 8.27 6.63
C SER A 19 -3.69 8.59 6.85
N GLY A 20 -4.46 7.63 7.33
CA GLY A 20 -5.91 7.80 7.57
C GLY A 20 -6.21 8.88 8.61
N GLN A 21 -5.28 9.14 9.52
CA GLN A 21 -5.35 10.21 10.51
C GLN A 21 -5.47 11.61 9.86
N SER A 22 -4.99 11.77 8.62
CA SER A 22 -5.06 13.05 7.89
C SER A 22 -6.50 13.51 7.65
N MET A 23 -7.47 12.60 7.65
CA MET A 23 -8.89 12.96 7.56
C MET A 23 -9.33 13.82 8.75
N GLY A 24 -8.77 13.56 9.95
CA GLY A 24 -9.05 14.32 11.16
C GLY A 24 -8.49 15.74 11.16
N TYR A 25 -7.73 16.14 10.13
CA TYR A 25 -7.30 17.53 9.98
C TYR A 25 -8.37 18.43 9.36
N PHE A 26 -9.40 17.85 8.76
CA PHE A 26 -10.49 18.60 8.14
C PHE A 26 -11.69 18.70 9.08
N ASP A 27 -12.19 19.92 9.26
CA ASP A 27 -13.46 20.19 9.98
C ASP A 27 -14.71 19.93 9.11
N ILE A 28 -14.50 19.51 7.86
CA ILE A 28 -15.53 19.22 6.86
C ILE A 28 -15.48 17.74 6.47
N PRO A 29 -16.58 17.15 5.96
CA PRO A 29 -16.60 15.74 5.56
C PRO A 29 -15.48 15.42 4.56
N VAL A 30 -14.79 14.31 4.80
CA VAL A 30 -13.77 13.75 3.90
C VAL A 30 -14.19 12.35 3.49
N ASP A 31 -14.40 12.17 2.19
CA ASP A 31 -14.58 10.87 1.57
C ASP A 31 -13.22 10.37 1.07
N GLN A 32 -12.74 9.27 1.63
CA GLN A 32 -11.54 8.60 1.14
C GLN A 32 -11.94 7.38 0.29
N VAL A 33 -11.62 7.44 -0.99
CA VAL A 33 -11.72 6.30 -1.89
C VAL A 33 -10.40 5.52 -1.92
N TYR A 34 -10.50 4.22 -2.16
CA TYR A 34 -9.35 3.33 -2.24
C TYR A 34 -9.18 2.86 -3.68
N GLY A 35 -7.99 3.03 -4.25
CA GLY A 35 -7.64 2.51 -5.58
C GLY A 35 -7.43 1.00 -5.59
N GLN A 36 -7.30 0.38 -4.40
CA GLN A 36 -7.02 -1.04 -4.24
C GLN A 36 -7.89 -1.98 -5.11
N PRO A 37 -9.23 -1.84 -5.20
CA PRO A 37 -10.06 -2.74 -6.01
C PRO A 37 -9.65 -2.76 -7.49
N VAL A 38 -9.36 -1.59 -8.08
CA VAL A 38 -8.96 -1.48 -9.49
C VAL A 38 -7.62 -2.19 -9.74
N ILE A 39 -6.68 -2.07 -8.80
CA ILE A 39 -5.38 -2.74 -8.90
C ILE A 39 -5.55 -4.26 -8.77
N LEU A 40 -6.41 -4.72 -7.85
CA LEU A 40 -6.70 -6.14 -7.68
C LEU A 40 -7.34 -6.73 -8.94
N ASP A 41 -8.33 -6.05 -9.52
CA ASP A 41 -8.98 -6.48 -10.77
C ASP A 41 -7.96 -6.55 -11.92
N TYR A 42 -7.08 -5.56 -12.02
CA TYR A 42 -5.99 -5.58 -13.00
C TYR A 42 -5.08 -6.79 -12.81
N LEU A 43 -4.66 -7.09 -11.59
CA LEU A 43 -3.77 -8.23 -11.32
C LEU A 43 -4.46 -9.58 -11.56
N ALA A 44 -5.74 -9.70 -11.16
CA ALA A 44 -6.55 -10.87 -11.45
C ALA A 44 -6.68 -11.10 -12.97
N SER A 45 -6.78 -10.03 -13.76
CA SER A 45 -6.82 -10.11 -15.23
C SER A 45 -5.54 -10.63 -15.88
N LYS A 46 -4.41 -10.67 -15.15
CA LYS A 46 -3.13 -11.17 -15.68
C LYS A 46 -3.00 -12.68 -15.65
N THR A 47 -3.96 -13.40 -15.07
CA THR A 47 -3.98 -14.87 -15.01
C THR A 47 -2.66 -15.44 -14.47
N ILE A 48 -2.08 -14.77 -13.46
CA ILE A 48 -0.90 -15.27 -12.77
C ILE A 48 -1.36 -16.40 -11.84
N CYS A 49 -0.70 -17.56 -11.90
CA CYS A 49 -0.99 -18.64 -10.97
C CYS A 49 -0.73 -18.17 -9.53
N SER A 50 -1.65 -18.43 -8.60
CA SER A 50 -1.51 -18.00 -7.20
C SER A 50 -0.24 -18.54 -6.53
N ASP A 51 0.25 -19.70 -6.95
CA ASP A 51 1.48 -20.32 -6.42
C ASP A 51 2.76 -19.61 -6.90
N ASP A 52 2.69 -18.96 -8.06
CA ASP A 52 3.78 -18.19 -8.67
C ASP A 52 3.75 -16.71 -8.25
N LEU A 53 2.79 -16.30 -7.44
CA LEU A 53 2.63 -14.91 -7.00
C LEU A 53 3.20 -14.71 -5.59
N VAL A 54 3.78 -13.54 -5.34
CA VAL A 54 4.10 -13.08 -3.99
C VAL A 54 3.84 -11.59 -3.88
N VAL A 55 3.10 -11.18 -2.86
CA VAL A 55 2.92 -9.76 -2.53
C VAL A 55 4.09 -9.31 -1.68
N VAL A 56 4.71 -8.18 -2.03
CA VAL A 56 5.93 -7.70 -1.36
C VAL A 56 5.68 -6.36 -0.70
N SER A 57 5.94 -6.28 0.61
CA SER A 57 6.06 -5.00 1.30
C SER A 57 7.49 -4.46 1.17
N PRO A 58 7.71 -3.29 0.55
CA PRO A 58 9.05 -2.72 0.35
C PRO A 58 9.66 -2.11 1.63
N ASP A 59 8.91 -2.10 2.73
CA ASP A 59 9.35 -1.79 4.08
C ASP A 59 8.35 -2.29 5.12
N VAL A 60 8.70 -2.12 6.39
CA VAL A 60 7.87 -2.47 7.54
C VAL A 60 6.58 -1.64 7.60
N GLY A 61 6.61 -0.37 7.18
CA GLY A 61 5.45 0.52 7.22
C GLY A 61 4.33 0.08 6.26
N GLY A 62 4.68 -0.53 5.13
CA GLY A 62 3.74 -1.06 4.15
C GLY A 62 3.11 -2.40 4.51
N VAL A 63 3.58 -3.11 5.54
CA VAL A 63 3.26 -4.53 5.77
C VAL A 63 1.77 -4.76 5.95
N ALA A 64 1.08 -3.90 6.71
CA ALA A 64 -0.35 -4.02 6.93
C ALA A 64 -1.16 -3.90 5.62
N ARG A 65 -0.76 -2.96 4.75
CA ARG A 65 -1.38 -2.75 3.44
C ARG A 65 -1.08 -3.92 2.50
N ALA A 66 0.18 -4.37 2.43
CA ALA A 66 0.59 -5.52 1.64
C ALA A 66 -0.15 -6.80 2.09
N ARG A 67 -0.29 -7.04 3.40
CA ARG A 67 -1.07 -8.16 3.95
C ARG A 67 -2.54 -8.10 3.56
N ALA A 68 -3.18 -6.93 3.67
CA ALA A 68 -4.57 -6.75 3.27
C ALA A 68 -4.76 -6.96 1.75
N PHE A 69 -3.74 -6.64 0.96
CA PHE A 69 -3.70 -6.88 -0.48
C PHE A 69 -3.58 -8.37 -0.80
N ALA A 70 -2.62 -9.06 -0.17
CA ALA A 70 -2.40 -10.49 -0.30
C ALA A 70 -3.65 -11.32 0.04
N LYS A 71 -4.36 -10.96 1.12
CA LYS A 71 -5.61 -11.62 1.53
C LYS A 71 -6.69 -11.57 0.44
N LYS A 72 -6.75 -10.47 -0.34
CA LYS A 72 -7.72 -10.32 -1.44
C LYS A 72 -7.26 -11.01 -2.73
N LEU A 73 -5.99 -11.38 -2.84
CA LEU A 73 -5.42 -12.18 -3.93
C LEU A 73 -5.30 -13.64 -3.50
N SER A 74 -6.42 -14.25 -3.08
CA SER A 74 -6.49 -15.66 -2.68
C SER A 74 -5.44 -16.06 -1.64
N ASP A 75 -5.25 -15.22 -0.62
CA ASP A 75 -4.26 -15.42 0.45
C ASP A 75 -2.82 -15.66 -0.06
N ALA A 76 -2.43 -14.90 -1.09
CA ALA A 76 -1.09 -14.97 -1.68
C ALA A 76 0.03 -14.85 -0.63
N PRO A 77 1.18 -15.52 -0.84
CA PRO A 77 2.37 -15.37 -0.01
C PRO A 77 2.77 -13.89 0.17
N LEU A 78 3.22 -13.53 1.36
CA LEU A 78 3.76 -12.19 1.66
C LEU A 78 5.27 -12.26 1.85
N ALA A 79 5.99 -11.36 1.19
CA ALA A 79 7.38 -11.07 1.50
C ALA A 79 7.54 -9.63 2.03
N ILE A 80 8.56 -9.40 2.86
CA ILE A 80 8.82 -8.11 3.50
C ILE A 80 10.30 -7.79 3.35
N VAL A 81 10.59 -6.60 2.84
CA VAL A 81 11.94 -6.06 2.79
C VAL A 81 12.24 -5.36 4.11
N ASP A 82 13.20 -5.91 4.86
CA ASP A 82 13.79 -5.22 6.02
C ASP A 82 14.93 -4.32 5.52
N LYS A 83 14.57 -3.06 5.26
CA LYS A 83 15.53 -2.01 4.92
C LYS A 83 15.86 -1.20 6.18
N ARG A 84 17.14 -1.12 6.53
CA ARG A 84 17.65 -0.21 7.55
C ARG A 84 18.43 0.91 6.87
N ARG A 85 18.12 2.16 7.21
CA ARG A 85 18.85 3.33 6.70
C ARG A 85 19.87 3.75 7.75
N HIS A 86 21.14 3.45 7.49
CA HIS A 86 22.23 3.92 8.36
C HIS A 86 22.62 5.39 8.06
N ALA A 87 22.30 5.90 6.86
CA ALA A 87 22.49 7.31 6.46
C ALA A 87 21.52 7.72 5.35
N HIS A 88 21.43 9.04 5.07
CA HIS A 88 20.73 9.53 3.87
C HIS A 88 21.37 8.94 2.60
N ASN A 89 20.56 8.40 1.70
CA ASN A 89 20.96 7.78 0.42
C ASN A 89 21.82 6.51 0.49
N VAL A 90 22.04 5.92 1.68
CA VAL A 90 22.61 4.57 1.82
C VAL A 90 21.53 3.65 2.39
N ALA A 91 20.74 3.09 1.48
CA ALA A 91 19.76 2.06 1.81
C ALA A 91 20.32 0.71 1.38
N GLU A 92 20.95 -0.01 2.30
CA GLU A 92 21.27 -1.41 2.09
C GLU A 92 20.01 -2.24 2.38
N VAL A 93 19.65 -3.12 1.44
CA VAL A 93 18.63 -4.15 1.68
C VAL A 93 19.29 -5.18 2.57
N MET A 94 18.98 -5.14 3.86
CA MET A 94 19.67 -5.97 4.85
C MET A 94 19.10 -7.38 4.87
N ASN A 95 17.78 -7.53 4.83
CA ASN A 95 17.14 -8.85 4.83
C ASN A 95 15.84 -8.86 4.02
N LEU A 96 15.53 -10.03 3.46
CA LEU A 96 14.24 -10.35 2.87
C LEU A 96 13.58 -11.45 3.70
N ILE A 97 12.36 -11.20 4.17
CA ILE A 97 11.54 -12.19 4.88
C ILE A 97 10.51 -12.71 3.89
N GLY A 98 10.45 -14.03 3.70
CA GLY A 98 9.57 -14.69 2.72
C GLY A 98 10.32 -15.19 1.49
N ASP A 99 9.68 -16.08 0.72
CA ASP A 99 10.25 -16.64 -0.51
C ASP A 99 9.67 -15.94 -1.75
N VAL A 100 10.56 -15.38 -2.55
CA VAL A 100 10.26 -14.66 -3.80
C VAL A 100 10.92 -15.29 -5.02
N LYS A 101 11.73 -16.34 -4.84
CA LYS A 101 12.56 -16.87 -5.91
C LYS A 101 11.69 -17.53 -6.98
N GLY A 102 11.81 -17.08 -8.22
CA GLY A 102 11.03 -17.60 -9.34
C GLY A 102 9.56 -17.16 -9.34
N LYS A 103 9.17 -16.24 -8.45
CA LYS A 103 7.80 -15.74 -8.35
C LYS A 103 7.65 -14.37 -9.00
N VAL A 104 6.43 -14.06 -9.43
CA VAL A 104 5.99 -12.71 -9.81
C VAL A 104 5.75 -11.91 -8.53
N ALA A 105 6.63 -10.95 -8.28
CA ALA A 105 6.51 -10.02 -7.17
C ALA A 105 5.55 -8.88 -7.51
N VAL A 106 4.60 -8.62 -6.60
CA VAL A 106 3.61 -7.53 -6.69
C VAL A 106 3.74 -6.58 -5.51
#